data_AF-A0A833A660-F1
#
_entry.id   AF-A0A833A660-F1
#
_cell.length_a   1.000
_cell.length_b   1.000
_cell.length_c   1.000
_cell.angle_alpha   90.00
_cell.angle_beta   90.00
_cell.angle_gamma   90.00
#
_symmetry.space_group_name_H-M   'P 1'
#
loop_
_entity.id
_entity.type
_entity.pdbx_description
1 polymer ?
#
loop_
_entity_poly.entity_id
_entity_poly.type
_entity_poly.pdbx_seq_one_letter_code
_entity_poly.pdbx_strand_id
1 'polypeptide(L)'
;MEIAITYQNIVVFLIFVGVIFILYKTFKLITKAIIIAVLSFFFPWIVTFLNLPVPVKADINTAVQFMILGIILFLIYEFWHIIKTIVSLILKPLKFILRKRK
;
A
#
# COMPACT_ATOMS: atom_id res chain seq x y z
N MET A 1 -14.63 34.38 -25.57
CA MET A 1 -15.05 33.00 -25.83
C MET A 1 -15.59 32.45 -24.52
N GLU A 2 -16.91 32.43 -24.36
CA GLU A 2 -17.55 31.95 -23.13
C GLU A 2 -17.50 30.42 -23.12
N ILE A 3 -16.86 29.85 -22.09
CA ILE A 3 -16.87 28.40 -21.89
C ILE A 3 -18.26 28.08 -21.35
N ALA A 4 -19.16 27.60 -22.21
CA ALA A 4 -20.43 27.05 -21.78
C ALA A 4 -20.15 25.81 -20.91
N ILE A 5 -20.29 25.96 -19.59
CA ILE A 5 -20.16 24.86 -18.65
C ILE A 5 -21.45 24.04 -18.75
N THR A 6 -21.48 23.09 -19.68
CA THR A 6 -22.54 22.07 -19.77
C THR A 6 -22.33 21.00 -18.69
N TYR A 7 -23.43 20.39 -18.23
CA TYR A 7 -23.38 19.29 -17.25
C TYR A 7 -22.41 18.17 -17.64
N GLN A 8 -22.24 17.88 -18.93
CA GLN A 8 -21.25 16.93 -19.44
C GLN A 8 -19.80 17.34 -19.07
N ASN A 9 -19.44 18.62 -19.20
CA ASN A 9 -18.10 19.10 -18.85
C ASN A 9 -17.81 18.96 -17.35
N ILE A 10 -18.83 19.14 -16.50
CA ILE A 10 -18.72 18.95 -15.04
C ILE A 10 -18.50 17.46 -14.72
N VAL A 11 -19.26 16.56 -15.34
CA VAL A 11 -19.12 15.11 -15.11
C VAL A 11 -17.76 14.60 -15.57
N VAL A 12 -17.30 15.02 -16.76
CA VAL A 12 -15.97 14.67 -17.28
C VAL A 12 -14.87 15.17 -16.34
N PHE A 13 -15.00 16.39 -15.82
CA PHE A 13 -14.05 16.93 -14.84
C PHE A 13 -14.01 16.12 -13.53
N LEU A 14 -15.18 15.73 -13.00
CA LEU A 14 -15.24 14.88 -11.80
C LEU A 14 -14.61 13.50 -12.03
N ILE A 15 -14.85 12.89 -13.19
CA ILE A 15 -14.19 11.62 -13.56
C ILE A 15 -12.68 11.80 -13.64
N PHE A 16 -12.20 12.88 -14.28
CA PHE A 16 -10.78 13.18 -14.37
C PHE A 16 -10.12 13.36 -13.00
N VAL A 17 -10.75 14.13 -12.10
CA VAL A 17 -10.30 14.28 -10.71
C VAL A 17 -10.27 12.92 -10.00
N GLY A 18 -11.29 12.08 -10.19
CA GLY A 18 -11.33 10.73 -9.64
C GLY A 18 -10.17 9.86 -10.13
N VAL A 19 -9.87 9.90 -11.44
CA VAL A 19 -8.74 9.17 -12.03
C VAL A 19 -7.40 9.66 -11.48
N ILE A 20 -7.18 10.98 -11.38
CA ILE A 20 -5.97 11.54 -10.76
C ILE A 20 -5.82 11.04 -9.32
N PHE A 21 -6.91 11.03 -8.55
CA PHE A 21 -6.87 10.59 -7.16
C PHE A 21 -6.50 9.10 -7.04
N ILE A 22 -7.05 8.25 -7.90
CA ILE A 22 -6.70 6.84 -7.98
C ILE A 22 -5.22 6.69 -8.37
N LEU A 23 -4.76 7.38 -9.42
CA LEU A 23 -3.37 7.33 -9.87
C LEU A 23 -2.39 7.76 -8.78
N TYR A 24 -2.67 8.86 -8.08
CA TYR A 24 -1.86 9.35 -6.97
C TYR A 24 -1.75 8.31 -5.84
N LYS A 25 -2.88 7.70 -5.47
CA LYS A 25 -2.91 6.70 -4.40
C LYS A 25 -2.15 5.42 -4.81
N THR A 26 -2.31 4.98 -6.05
CA THR A 26 -1.58 3.83 -6.61
C THR A 26 -0.08 4.10 -6.67
N PHE A 27 0.33 5.29 -7.13
CA PHE A 27 1.74 5.68 -7.20
C PHE A 27 2.41 5.68 -5.82
N LYS A 28 1.71 6.16 -4.78
CA LYS A 28 2.19 6.12 -3.39
C LYS A 28 2.35 4.68 -2.88
N LEU A 29 1.51 3.76 -3.33
CA LEU A 29 1.60 2.34 -2.95
C LEU A 29 2.77 1.66 -3.68
N ILE A 30 2.93 1.94 -4.97
CA ILE A 30 4.03 1.42 -5.79
C ILE A 30 5.38 1.86 -5.25
N THR A 31 5.56 3.14 -4.90
CA THR A 31 6.84 3.63 -4.35
C THR A 31 7.21 2.94 -3.05
N LYS A 32 6.27 2.71 -2.14
CA LYS A 32 6.51 1.89 -0.94
C LYS A 32 6.87 0.44 -1.27
N ALA A 33 6.17 -0.18 -2.22
CA ALA A 33 6.44 -1.55 -2.66
C ALA A 33 7.85 -1.68 -3.24
N ILE A 34 8.30 -0.71 -4.04
CA ILE A 34 9.66 -0.67 -4.59
C ILE A 34 10.70 -0.59 -3.49
N ILE A 35 10.52 0.30 -2.50
CA ILE A 35 11.46 0.44 -1.38
C ILE A 35 11.59 -0.90 -0.64
N ILE A 36 10.48 -1.57 -0.36
CA ILE A 36 10.48 -2.86 0.33
C ILE A 36 11.14 -3.93 -0.54
N ALA A 37 10.84 -3.97 -1.84
CA ALA A 37 11.46 -4.90 -2.78
C ALA A 37 12.99 -4.76 -2.77
N VAL A 38 13.49 -3.52 -2.83
CA VAL A 38 14.94 -3.24 -2.80
C VAL A 38 15.55 -3.66 -1.46
N LEU A 39 14.93 -3.28 -0.33
CA LEU A 39 15.44 -3.65 1.00
C LEU A 39 15.46 -5.17 1.20
N SER A 40 14.40 -5.86 0.78
CA SER A 40 14.32 -7.31 0.85
C SER A 40 15.28 -8.00 -0.11
N PHE A 41 15.54 -7.42 -1.29
CA PHE A 41 16.55 -7.93 -2.21
C PHE A 41 17.95 -7.94 -1.58
N PHE A 42 18.35 -6.86 -0.91
CA PHE A 42 19.67 -6.76 -0.27
C PHE A 42 19.82 -7.57 1.02
N PHE A 43 18.72 -8.11 1.56
CA PHE A 43 18.70 -8.81 2.83
C PHE A 43 19.72 -9.97 2.94
N PRO A 44 19.88 -10.87 1.95
CA PRO A 44 20.85 -11.97 2.03
C PRO A 44 22.29 -11.49 2.25
N TRP A 45 22.72 -10.42 1.57
CA TRP A 45 24.07 -9.86 1.74
C TRP A 45 24.27 -9.25 3.12
N ILE A 46 23.25 -8.60 3.67
CA ILE A 46 23.30 -8.04 5.04
C ILE A 46 23.46 -9.17 6.06
N VAL A 47 22.71 -10.26 5.89
CA VAL A 47 22.76 -11.44 6.77
C VAL A 47 24.13 -12.11 6.73
N THR A 48 24.70 -12.30 5.53
CA THR A 48 26.05 -12.86 5.36
C THR A 48 27.13 -11.93 5.91
N PHE A 49 27.01 -10.61 5.70
CA PHE A 49 27.97 -9.62 6.21
C PHE A 49 27.99 -9.56 7.75
N LEU A 50 26.82 -9.65 8.39
CA LEU A 50 26.69 -9.69 9.85
C LEU A 50 27.00 -11.07 10.46
N ASN A 51 27.35 -12.05 9.62
CA ASN A 51 27.67 -13.42 10.01
C ASN A 51 26.58 -14.06 10.91
N LEU A 52 25.31 -13.75 10.62
CA LEU A 52 24.18 -14.27 11.37
C LEU A 52 24.04 -15.78 11.13
N PRO A 53 23.61 -16.57 12.12
CA PRO A 53 23.47 -18.02 12.03
C PRO A 53 22.20 -18.42 11.25
N VAL A 54 22.02 -17.86 10.06
CA VAL A 54 20.89 -18.17 9.16
C VAL A 54 21.48 -18.82 7.90
N PRO A 55 20.98 -19.97 7.44
CA PRO A 55 21.51 -20.66 6.27
C PRO A 55 21.08 -19.97 4.97
N VAL A 56 21.48 -18.72 4.79
CA VAL A 56 21.19 -17.90 3.60
C VAL A 56 22.47 -17.75 2.81
N LYS A 57 22.43 -18.13 1.53
CA LYS A 57 23.51 -17.85 0.58
C LYS A 57 23.27 -16.48 -0.05
N ALA A 58 24.33 -15.69 -0.19
CA ALA A 58 24.30 -14.38 -0.84
C ALA A 58 24.33 -14.53 -2.38
N ASP A 59 23.33 -15.22 -2.92
CA ASP A 59 23.17 -15.48 -4.35
C ASP A 59 22.01 -14.66 -4.93
N ILE A 60 22.10 -14.31 -6.22
CA ILE A 60 21.06 -13.56 -6.94
C ILE A 60 19.71 -14.27 -6.87
N ASN A 61 19.69 -15.60 -7.01
CA ASN A 61 18.46 -16.39 -6.93
C ASN A 61 17.77 -16.26 -5.57
N THR A 62 18.55 -16.30 -4.49
CA THR A 62 18.05 -16.13 -3.12
C THR A 62 17.57 -14.70 -2.89
N ALA A 63 18.30 -13.70 -3.38
CA ALA A 63 17.88 -12.29 -3.31
C ALA A 63 16.54 -12.02 -4.01
N VAL A 64 16.33 -12.61 -5.20
CA VAL A 64 15.06 -12.51 -5.91
C VAL A 64 13.92 -13.18 -5.12
N GLN A 65 14.17 -14.32 -4.47
CA GLN A 65 13.18 -14.97 -3.61
C GLN A 65 12.81 -14.08 -2.42
N PHE A 66 13.79 -13.47 -1.74
CA PHE A 66 13.52 -12.54 -0.65
C PHE A 66 12.79 -11.27 -1.12
N MET A 67 13.13 -10.74 -2.29
CA MET A 67 12.40 -9.63 -2.90
C MET A 67 10.91 -9.97 -3.11
N ILE A 68 10.61 -11.14 -3.68
CA ILE A 68 9.23 -11.60 -3.89
C ILE A 68 8.51 -11.78 -2.56
N LEU A 69 9.15 -12.43 -1.58
CA LEU A 69 8.57 -12.60 -0.23
C LEU A 69 8.31 -11.26 0.46
N GLY A 70 9.22 -10.29 0.32
CA GLY A 70 9.07 -8.94 0.85
C GLY A 70 7.86 -8.22 0.26
N ILE A 71 7.68 -8.30 -1.07
CA ILE A 71 6.52 -7.75 -1.76
C ILE A 71 5.22 -8.43 -1.29
N ILE A 72 5.20 -9.76 -1.17
CA ILE A 72 4.03 -10.52 -0.70
C ILE A 72 3.66 -10.09 0.73
N LEU A 73 4.62 -10.03 1.64
CA LEU A 73 4.40 -9.60 3.02
C LEU A 73 3.88 -8.16 3.07
N PHE A 74 4.40 -7.27 2.23
CA PHE A 74 3.89 -5.90 2.13
C PHE A 74 2.44 -5.84 1.66
N LEU A 75 2.08 -6.62 0.63
CA LEU A 75 0.70 -6.70 0.15
C LEU A 75 -0.25 -7.24 1.23
N ILE A 76 0.17 -8.27 1.98
CA ILE A 76 -0.59 -8.79 3.12
C ILE A 76 -0.77 -7.71 4.20
N TYR A 77 0.28 -6.96 4.51
CA TYR A 77 0.24 -5.87 5.49
C TYR A 77 -0.73 -4.75 5.07
N GLU A 78 -0.63 -4.26 3.83
CA GLU A 78 -1.54 -3.22 3.32
C GLU A 78 -3.00 -3.73 3.26
N PHE A 79 -3.21 -4.99 2.87
CA PHE A 79 -4.54 -5.60 2.90
C PHE A 79 -5.13 -5.64 4.32
N TRP A 80 -4.33 -6.04 5.31
CA TRP A 80 -4.74 -6.03 6.70
C TRP A 80 -5.04 -4.62 7.21
N HIS A 81 -4.24 -3.63 6.81
CA HIS A 81 -4.46 -2.22 7.17
C HIS A 81 -5.79 -1.70 6.61
N ILE A 82 -6.14 -2.07 5.37
CA ILE A 82 -7.44 -1.74 4.75
C ILE A 82 -8.58 -2.38 5.54
N ILE A 83 -8.49 -3.67 5.87
CA ILE A 83 -9.51 -4.36 6.69
C ILE A 83 -9.69 -3.65 8.03
N LYS A 84 -8.59 -3.35 8.73
CA LYS A 84 -8.64 -2.68 10.04
C LYS A 84 -9.28 -1.30 9.94
N THR A 85 -9.04 -0.58 8.84
CA THR A 85 -9.66 0.72 8.56
C THR A 85 -11.17 0.59 8.37
N ILE A 86 -11.62 -0.40 7.59
CA ILE A 86 -13.05 -0.68 7.36
C ILE A 86 -13.74 -1.08 8.68
N VAL A 87 -13.13 -2.01 9.44
CA VAL A 87 -13.65 -2.44 10.74
C VAL A 87 -13.75 -1.26 11.71
N SER A 88 -12.72 -0.40 11.76
CA SER A 88 -12.75 0.81 12.59
C SER A 88 -13.86 1.78 12.16
N LEU A 89 -14.07 1.99 10.86
CA LEU A 89 -15.14 2.82 10.32
C LEU A 89 -16.53 2.30 10.70
N ILE A 90 -16.74 0.99 10.74
CA ILE A 90 -18.02 0.37 11.15
C ILE A 90 -18.19 0.42 12.67
N LEU A 91 -17.13 0.18 13.44
CA LEU A 91 -17.20 0.18 14.91
C LEU A 91 -17.31 1.58 15.52
N LYS A 92 -16.82 2.63 14.85
CA LYS A 92 -16.91 4.03 15.30
C LYS A 92 -18.36 4.50 15.54
N PRO A 93 -19.31 4.38 14.60
CA PRO A 93 -20.71 4.77 14.83
C PRO A 93 -21.37 3.90 15.91
N LEU A 94 -21.07 2.59 15.95
CA LEU A 94 -21.55 1.69 17.00
C LEU A 94 -21.10 2.12 18.41
N LYS A 95 -19.81 2.47 18.57
CA LYS A 95 -19.29 3.03 19.84
C LYS A 95 -19.96 4.36 20.20
N PHE A 96 -20.28 5.21 19.23
CA PHE A 96 -20.93 6.50 19.48
C PHE A 96 -22.38 6.32 19.97
N ILE A 97 -23.11 5.36 19.40
CA ILE A 97 -24.48 5.02 19.82
C ILE A 97 -24.50 4.39 21.22
N LEU A 98 -23.57 3.46 21.50
CA LEU A 98 -23.47 2.79 22.81
C LEU A 98 -23.04 3.75 23.93
N ARG A 99 -22.21 4.76 23.63
CA ARG A 99 -21.77 5.76 24.61
C ARG A 99 -22.85 6.78 24.99
N LYS A 100 -23.88 6.96 24.14
CA LYS A 100 -25.05 7.82 24.45
C LYS A 100 -26.10 7.15 25.36
N ARG A 101 -26.02 5.84 25.60
CA ARG A 101 -26.97 5.08 26.45
C ARG A 101 -26.45 4.80 27.87
N LYS A 102 -25.26 5.29 28.24
CA LYS A 102 -24.75 5.34 29.61
C LYS A 102 -24.83 6.78 30.09
#